data_AF-A0A7L4YUR4-F1
#
_entry.id   AF-A0A7L4YUR4-F1
#
_cell.length_a   1.000
_cell.length_b   1.000
_cell.length_c   1.000
_cell.angle_alpha   90.00
_cell.angle_beta   90.00
_cell.angle_gamma   90.00
#
_symmetry.space_group_name_H-M   'P 1'
#
loop_
_entity.id
_entity.type
_entity.pdbx_description
1 polymer ?
#
loop_
_entity_poly.entity_id
_entity_poly.type
_entity_poly.pdbx_seq_one_letter_code
_entity_poly.pdbx_strand_id
1 'polypeptide(L)'
;MSLSPSPESSGRSASGMVIAAVAMVLVGLLAWRFIGPASAYARIGIGLWCAAWIAAPLWVMARGEERAGTTYDAVSTRERLWRRATERHDVVLAAYAPYETDPFVMLQYPAISDVTQEPTAAFFEALGEAQALRTETYPDDPRLIEDYQIRVGRLERAWESARRSAHRLGRSYLDEEDAAALDQAIKLLRHAQGATSTAERSAYVDRAQGLLKDLASRGVIVLPPRVMGTIEASVRKQIEGPRGDPDA
;
A
#
# COMPACT_ATOMS: atom_id res chain seq x y z
N MET A 1 31.36 0.47 -12.00
CA MET A 1 32.11 -0.66 -12.57
C MET A 1 32.49 -1.57 -11.41
N SER A 2 31.64 -2.54 -11.11
CA SER A 2 31.79 -3.47 -9.99
C SER A 2 31.01 -4.72 -10.36
N LEU A 3 31.77 -5.75 -10.71
CA LEU A 3 31.30 -7.05 -11.19
C LEU A 3 30.64 -7.81 -10.04
N SER A 4 29.37 -8.15 -10.20
CA SER A 4 28.66 -9.10 -9.35
C SER A 4 29.16 -10.52 -9.63
N PRO A 5 29.32 -11.39 -8.61
CA PRO A 5 29.70 -12.78 -8.82
C PRO A 5 28.53 -13.58 -9.43
N SER A 6 28.83 -14.36 -10.47
CA SER A 6 27.91 -15.35 -11.06
C SER A 6 27.46 -16.38 -10.01
N PRO A 7 26.18 -16.79 -10.01
CA PRO A 7 25.78 -17.96 -9.26
C PRO A 7 26.34 -19.19 -9.99
N GLU A 8 27.38 -19.78 -9.40
CA GLU A 8 27.81 -21.11 -9.75
C GLU A 8 26.65 -22.06 -9.45
N SER A 9 25.89 -22.40 -10.49
CA SER A 9 24.84 -23.40 -10.41
C SER A 9 25.50 -24.70 -9.97
N SER A 10 25.29 -25.09 -8.70
CA SER A 10 25.47 -26.47 -8.25
C SER A 10 24.37 -27.31 -8.91
N GLY A 11 24.53 -27.48 -10.22
CA GLY A 11 23.89 -28.53 -10.99
C GLY A 11 24.46 -29.83 -10.47
N ARG A 12 23.89 -30.34 -9.37
CA ARG A 12 23.81 -31.78 -9.13
C ARG A 12 22.94 -32.30 -10.28
N SER A 13 23.62 -32.46 -11.40
CA SER A 13 23.08 -32.32 -12.74
C SER A 13 21.95 -33.33 -12.96
N ALA A 14 20.91 -32.93 -13.69
CA ALA A 14 19.98 -33.84 -14.33
C ALA A 14 20.71 -35.01 -15.04
N SER A 15 21.96 -34.79 -15.47
CA SER A 15 22.87 -35.82 -15.96
C SER A 15 23.11 -36.95 -14.94
N GLY A 16 23.29 -36.69 -13.65
CA GLY A 16 23.60 -37.72 -12.65
C GLY A 16 22.45 -38.70 -12.43
N MET A 17 21.21 -38.21 -12.48
CA MET A 17 20.00 -39.03 -12.30
C MET A 17 19.66 -39.81 -13.58
N VAL A 18 19.88 -39.22 -14.77
CA VAL A 18 19.75 -39.92 -16.05
C VAL A 18 20.85 -40.99 -16.19
N ILE A 19 22.09 -40.70 -15.78
CA ILE A 19 23.19 -41.67 -15.78
C ILE A 19 22.89 -42.84 -14.83
N ALA A 20 22.36 -42.58 -13.62
CA ALA A 20 21.96 -43.63 -12.70
C ALA A 20 20.82 -44.51 -13.25
N ALA A 21 19.81 -43.90 -13.89
CA ALA A 21 18.70 -44.62 -14.51
C ALA A 21 19.18 -45.50 -15.68
N VAL A 22 20.04 -44.98 -16.56
CA VAL A 22 20.63 -45.72 -17.68
C VAL A 22 21.53 -46.85 -17.18
N ALA A 23 22.36 -46.61 -16.15
CA ALA A 23 23.21 -47.62 -15.54
C ALA A 23 22.39 -48.77 -14.92
N MET A 24 21.29 -48.48 -14.23
CA MET A 24 20.39 -49.51 -13.69
C MET A 24 19.70 -50.34 -14.77
N VAL A 25 19.27 -49.71 -15.87
CA VAL A 25 18.70 -50.43 -17.03
C VAL A 25 19.73 -51.35 -17.66
N LEU A 26 20.98 -50.89 -17.81
CA LEU A 26 22.09 -51.70 -18.31
C LEU A 26 22.45 -52.88 -17.38
N VAL A 27 22.43 -52.67 -16.06
CA VAL A 27 22.63 -53.75 -15.08
C VAL A 27 21.50 -54.78 -15.14
N GLY A 28 20.24 -54.34 -15.29
CA GLY A 28 19.09 -55.24 -15.50
C GLY A 28 19.18 -56.04 -16.81
N LEU A 29 19.66 -55.42 -17.89
CA LEU A 29 19.92 -56.07 -19.18
C LEU A 29 21.11 -57.05 -19.11
N LEU A 30 22.15 -56.76 -18.34
CA LEU A 30 23.31 -57.65 -18.16
C LEU A 30 22.94 -58.89 -17.31
N ALA A 31 22.11 -58.69 -16.28
CA ALA A 31 21.57 -59.79 -15.47
C ALA A 31 20.69 -60.76 -16.29
N TRP A 32 20.06 -60.29 -17.38
CA TRP A 32 19.28 -61.09 -18.32
C TRP A 32 20.10 -62.17 -19.04
N ARG A 33 21.43 -61.99 -19.16
CA ARG A 33 22.33 -62.90 -19.87
C ARG A 33 22.59 -64.21 -19.11
N PHE A 34 22.38 -64.22 -17.78
CA PHE A 34 22.76 -65.33 -16.90
C PHE A 34 21.59 -66.17 -16.36
N ILE A 35 20.34 -65.78 -16.61
CA ILE A 35 19.16 -66.51 -16.12
C ILE A 35 18.62 -67.43 -17.22
N GLY A 36 18.85 -68.73 -17.06
CA GLY A 36 18.41 -69.79 -17.99
C GLY A 36 16.89 -69.89 -18.18
N PRO A 37 16.42 -70.66 -19.18
CA PRO A 37 15.07 -70.56 -19.76
C PRO A 37 13.89 -71.00 -18.87
N ALA A 38 14.08 -71.38 -17.61
CA ALA A 38 13.07 -72.07 -16.80
C ALA A 38 12.22 -71.21 -15.84
N SER A 39 12.31 -69.87 -15.83
CA SER A 39 11.44 -69.06 -14.95
C SER A 39 10.72 -67.93 -15.69
N ALA A 40 9.56 -68.24 -16.27
CA ALA A 40 8.65 -67.25 -16.86
C ALA A 40 8.24 -66.15 -15.86
N TYR A 41 8.19 -66.49 -14.56
CA TYR A 41 7.84 -65.57 -13.47
C TYR A 41 8.90 -64.49 -13.17
N ALA A 42 10.19 -64.78 -13.39
CA ALA A 42 11.26 -63.80 -13.15
C ALA A 42 11.26 -62.66 -14.20
N ARG A 43 10.77 -62.94 -15.41
CA ARG A 43 10.74 -61.96 -16.52
C ARG A 43 9.63 -60.92 -16.39
N ILE A 44 8.45 -61.31 -15.90
CA ILE A 44 7.31 -60.41 -15.68
C ILE A 44 7.58 -59.47 -14.50
N GLY A 45 8.21 -59.98 -13.44
CA GLY A 45 8.59 -59.20 -12.26
C GLY A 45 9.57 -58.07 -12.58
N ILE A 46 10.57 -58.32 -13.43
CA ILE A 46 11.58 -57.31 -13.82
C ILE A 46 10.98 -56.24 -14.75
N GLY A 47 10.09 -56.62 -15.67
CA GLY A 47 9.38 -55.66 -16.52
C GLY A 47 8.50 -54.69 -15.72
N LEU A 48 7.77 -55.20 -14.73
CA LEU A 48 6.99 -54.38 -13.79
C LEU A 48 7.89 -53.53 -12.88
N TRP A 49 9.05 -54.05 -12.47
CA TRP A 49 10.03 -53.31 -11.68
C TRP A 49 10.64 -52.14 -12.47
N CYS A 50 11.06 -52.36 -13.73
CA CYS A 50 11.57 -51.31 -14.61
C CYS A 50 10.48 -50.29 -14.98
N ALA A 51 9.24 -50.72 -15.25
CA ALA A 51 8.13 -49.83 -15.53
C ALA A 51 7.80 -48.94 -14.32
N ALA A 52 7.83 -49.47 -13.10
CA ALA A 52 7.67 -48.69 -11.88
C ALA A 52 8.81 -47.68 -11.66
N TRP A 53 10.06 -48.06 -11.96
CA TRP A 53 11.22 -47.18 -11.81
C TRP A 53 11.37 -46.12 -12.92
N ILE A 54 10.72 -46.28 -14.08
CA ILE A 54 10.70 -45.29 -15.17
C ILE A 54 9.45 -44.39 -15.09
N ALA A 55 8.28 -44.96 -14.77
CA ALA A 55 7.04 -44.20 -14.68
C ALA A 55 7.01 -43.26 -13.46
N ALA A 56 7.61 -43.65 -12.33
CA ALA A 56 7.66 -42.82 -11.13
C ALA A 56 8.41 -41.48 -11.33
N PRO A 57 9.62 -41.42 -11.91
CA PRO A 57 10.31 -40.16 -12.14
C PRO A 57 9.63 -39.28 -13.20
N LEU A 58 9.04 -39.87 -14.26
CA LEU A 58 8.26 -39.11 -15.25
C LEU A 58 6.99 -38.51 -14.64
N TRP A 59 6.31 -39.23 -13.74
CA TRP A 59 5.13 -38.74 -13.04
C TRP A 59 5.46 -37.69 -11.96
N VAL A 60 6.63 -37.81 -11.31
CA VAL A 60 7.15 -36.78 -10.41
C VAL A 60 7.54 -35.51 -11.18
N MET A 61 8.16 -35.65 -12.36
CA MET A 61 8.54 -34.52 -13.21
C MET A 61 7.31 -33.81 -13.80
N ALA A 62 6.36 -34.54 -14.38
CA ALA A 62 5.12 -33.97 -14.91
C ALA A 62 4.32 -33.21 -13.83
N ARG A 63 4.29 -33.73 -12.59
CA ARG A 63 3.72 -32.99 -11.46
C ARG A 63 4.54 -31.80 -10.98
N GLY A 64 5.83 -31.78 -11.23
CA GLY A 64 6.69 -30.63 -10.90
C GLY A 64 6.30 -29.42 -11.74
N GLU A 65 6.05 -29.62 -13.03
CA GLU A 65 5.66 -28.58 -13.98
C GLU A 65 4.28 -27.99 -13.65
N GLU A 66 3.28 -28.85 -13.37
CA GLU A 66 1.93 -28.39 -12.97
C GLU A 66 1.94 -27.59 -11.66
N ARG A 67 2.75 -28.03 -10.68
CA ARG A 67 2.91 -27.31 -9.40
C ARG A 67 3.62 -25.98 -9.61
N ALA A 68 4.68 -25.94 -10.42
CA ALA A 68 5.42 -24.72 -10.72
C ALA A 68 4.50 -23.68 -11.38
N GLY A 69 3.72 -24.09 -12.39
CA GLY A 69 2.72 -23.23 -13.05
C GLY A 69 1.68 -22.68 -12.06
N THR A 70 1.09 -23.56 -11.24
CA THR A 70 0.10 -23.15 -10.23
C THR A 70 0.68 -22.18 -9.20
N THR A 71 1.92 -22.41 -8.74
CA THR A 71 2.58 -21.52 -7.78
C THR A 71 2.92 -20.17 -8.38
N TYR A 72 3.40 -20.14 -9.62
CA TYR A 72 3.70 -18.91 -10.33
C TYR A 72 2.44 -18.07 -10.57
N ASP A 73 1.35 -18.70 -11.01
CA ASP A 73 0.06 -18.04 -11.20
C ASP A 73 -0.50 -17.48 -9.90
N ALA A 74 -0.36 -18.22 -8.80
CA ALA A 74 -0.80 -17.77 -7.49
C ALA A 74 0.06 -16.59 -6.97
N VAL A 75 1.38 -16.63 -7.15
CA VAL A 75 2.29 -15.51 -6.80
C VAL A 75 1.95 -14.27 -7.63
N SER A 76 1.83 -14.41 -8.95
CA SER A 76 1.48 -13.29 -9.82
C SER A 76 0.11 -12.68 -9.47
N THR A 77 -0.84 -13.51 -9.05
CA THR A 77 -2.17 -13.05 -8.62
C THR A 77 -2.08 -12.26 -7.32
N ARG A 78 -1.33 -12.74 -6.32
CA ARG A 78 -1.13 -12.01 -5.05
C ARG A 78 -0.41 -10.69 -5.26
N GLU A 79 0.60 -10.65 -6.12
CA GLU A 79 1.31 -9.41 -6.44
C GLU A 79 0.37 -8.36 -7.05
N ARG A 80 -0.49 -8.76 -7.99
CA ARG A 80 -1.52 -7.86 -8.55
C ARG A 80 -2.50 -7.36 -7.48
N LEU A 81 -2.93 -8.23 -6.58
CA LEU A 81 -3.85 -7.86 -5.51
C LEU A 81 -3.22 -6.91 -4.49
N TRP A 82 -1.97 -7.15 -4.10
CA TRP A 82 -1.19 -6.25 -3.24
C TRP A 82 -1.05 -4.87 -3.89
N ARG A 83 -0.64 -4.82 -5.17
CA ARG A 83 -0.50 -3.56 -5.92
C ARG A 83 -1.81 -2.78 -5.96
N ARG A 84 -2.93 -3.46 -6.24
CA ARG A 84 -4.25 -2.85 -6.24
C ARG A 84 -4.68 -2.37 -4.85
N ALA A 85 -4.29 -3.03 -3.77
CA ALA A 85 -4.53 -2.54 -2.41
C ALA A 85 -3.73 -1.27 -2.12
N THR A 86 -2.45 -1.23 -2.52
CA THR A 86 -1.60 -0.04 -2.42
C THR A 86 -2.19 1.14 -3.19
N GLU A 87 -2.59 0.94 -4.44
CA GLU A 87 -3.22 1.99 -5.26
C GLU A 87 -4.50 2.53 -4.61
N ARG A 88 -5.36 1.65 -4.09
CA ARG A 88 -6.58 2.05 -3.37
C ARG A 88 -6.29 2.83 -2.09
N HIS A 89 -5.29 2.42 -1.33
CA HIS A 89 -4.82 3.15 -0.16
C HIS A 89 -4.33 4.55 -0.56
N ASP A 90 -3.55 4.67 -1.64
CA ASP A 90 -3.07 5.95 -2.15
C ASP A 90 -4.20 6.87 -2.60
N VAL A 91 -5.26 6.31 -3.20
CA VAL A 91 -6.47 7.09 -3.55
C VAL A 91 -7.12 7.70 -2.30
N VAL A 92 -7.21 6.95 -1.19
CA VAL A 92 -7.75 7.49 0.07
C VAL A 92 -6.85 8.59 0.63
N LEU A 93 -5.53 8.37 0.68
CA LEU A 93 -4.57 9.37 1.15
C LEU A 93 -4.61 10.65 0.30
N ALA A 94 -4.66 10.51 -1.02
CA ALA A 94 -4.77 11.64 -1.95
C ALA A 94 -6.10 12.38 -1.79
N ALA A 95 -7.19 11.67 -1.54
CA ALA A 95 -8.51 12.28 -1.30
C ALA A 95 -8.56 13.02 0.05
N TYR A 96 -7.81 12.56 1.06
CA TYR A 96 -7.73 13.18 2.37
C TYR A 96 -6.72 14.35 2.42
N ALA A 97 -5.67 14.34 1.60
CA ALA A 97 -4.60 15.34 1.59
C ALA A 97 -5.07 16.82 1.56
N PRO A 98 -6.12 17.23 0.82
CA PRO A 98 -6.60 18.60 0.85
C PRO A 98 -7.07 19.07 2.24
N TYR A 99 -7.65 18.18 3.05
CA TYR A 99 -8.12 18.52 4.39
C TYR A 99 -6.97 18.75 5.38
N GLU A 100 -5.76 18.27 5.07
CA GLU A 100 -4.56 18.54 5.88
C GLU A 100 -3.74 19.73 5.40
N THR A 101 -3.95 20.18 4.16
CA THR A 101 -3.04 21.12 3.50
C THR A 101 -3.69 22.43 3.07
N ASP A 102 -4.97 22.38 2.66
CA ASP A 102 -5.74 23.55 2.25
C ASP A 102 -6.58 24.10 3.42
N PRO A 103 -6.26 25.31 3.91
CA PRO A 103 -7.03 25.94 4.98
C PRO A 103 -8.52 26.09 4.67
N PHE A 104 -8.91 26.38 3.43
CA PHE A 104 -10.32 26.61 3.13
C PHE A 104 -11.12 25.32 3.15
N VAL A 105 -10.55 24.24 2.61
CA VAL A 105 -11.20 22.92 2.63
C VAL A 105 -11.36 22.42 4.06
N MET A 106 -10.30 22.52 4.87
CA MET A 106 -10.36 22.14 6.28
C MET A 106 -11.43 22.95 7.03
N LEU A 107 -11.38 24.28 6.95
CA LEU A 107 -12.26 25.15 7.74
C LEU A 107 -13.73 25.06 7.28
N GLN A 108 -13.97 24.62 6.05
CA GLN A 108 -15.32 24.35 5.56
C GLN A 108 -15.91 23.06 6.14
N TYR A 109 -15.07 22.05 6.41
CA TYR A 109 -15.46 20.72 6.90
C TYR A 109 -14.65 20.28 8.12
N PRO A 110 -14.65 21.05 9.24
CA PRO A 110 -13.74 20.82 10.37
C PRO A 110 -13.95 19.46 11.06
N ALA A 111 -15.14 18.88 10.96
CA ALA A 111 -15.46 17.57 11.53
C ALA A 111 -14.59 16.42 10.96
N ILE A 112 -13.96 16.60 9.80
CA ILE A 112 -13.10 15.57 9.18
C ILE A 112 -11.80 15.31 9.96
N SER A 113 -11.37 16.27 10.79
CA SER A 113 -10.19 16.16 11.64
C SER A 113 -10.54 15.99 13.12
N ASP A 114 -11.83 16.06 13.47
CA ASP A 114 -12.32 15.93 14.83
C ASP A 114 -12.64 14.47 15.16
N VAL A 115 -11.74 13.82 15.91
CA VAL A 115 -11.89 12.43 16.36
C VAL A 115 -12.96 12.23 17.43
N THR A 116 -13.59 13.29 17.94
CA THR A 116 -14.78 13.14 18.78
C THR A 116 -16.00 12.72 17.95
N GLN A 117 -15.96 12.96 16.63
CA GLN A 117 -16.94 12.45 15.68
C GLN A 117 -16.65 10.98 15.37
N GLU A 118 -17.61 10.08 15.68
CA GLU A 118 -17.43 8.63 15.51
C GLU A 118 -16.97 8.22 14.10
N PRO A 119 -17.55 8.75 12.99
CA PRO A 119 -17.10 8.39 11.66
C PRO A 119 -15.64 8.78 11.39
N THR A 120 -15.20 9.92 11.94
CA THR A 120 -13.82 10.41 11.81
C THR A 120 -12.86 9.56 12.63
N ALA A 121 -13.22 9.21 13.87
CA ALA A 121 -12.45 8.27 14.68
C ALA A 121 -12.26 6.92 13.98
N ALA A 122 -13.34 6.35 13.43
CA ALA A 122 -13.30 5.09 12.69
C ALA A 122 -12.42 5.17 11.43
N PHE A 123 -12.38 6.33 10.76
CA PHE A 123 -11.46 6.58 9.65
C PHE A 123 -10.01 6.53 10.09
N PHE A 124 -9.62 7.27 11.13
CA PHE A 124 -8.23 7.28 11.61
C PHE A 124 -7.79 5.93 12.19
N GLU A 125 -8.68 5.19 12.84
CA GLU A 125 -8.42 3.82 13.27
C GLU A 125 -8.13 2.92 12.06
N ALA A 126 -9.02 2.91 11.06
CA ALA A 126 -8.84 2.10 9.86
C ALA A 126 -7.60 2.50 9.05
N LEU A 127 -7.26 3.80 9.04
CA LEU A 127 -6.05 4.32 8.40
C LEU A 127 -4.80 3.80 9.12
N GLY A 128 -4.78 3.86 10.45
CA GLY A 128 -3.69 3.31 11.26
C GLY A 128 -3.51 1.79 11.04
N GLU A 129 -4.60 1.03 11.02
CA GLU A 129 -4.57 -0.42 10.74
C GLU A 129 -4.02 -0.74 9.35
N ALA A 130 -4.45 -0.01 8.31
CA ALA A 130 -3.97 -0.23 6.95
C ALA A 130 -2.50 0.20 6.80
N GLN A 131 -2.12 1.32 7.42
CA GLN A 131 -0.74 1.84 7.39
C GLN A 131 0.24 0.88 8.08
N ALA A 132 -0.17 0.24 9.17
CA ALA A 132 0.67 -0.73 9.89
C ALA A 132 1.04 -1.97 9.05
N LEU A 133 0.24 -2.31 8.04
CA LEU A 133 0.48 -3.44 7.14
C LEU A 133 1.11 -3.03 5.80
N ARG A 134 1.29 -1.71 5.57
CA ARG A 134 1.82 -1.21 4.31
C ARG A 134 3.34 -1.42 4.25
N THR A 135 3.79 -2.11 3.21
CA THR A 135 5.22 -2.30 2.90
C THR A 135 5.62 -1.52 1.66
N GLU A 136 6.89 -1.11 1.56
CA GLU A 136 7.42 -0.41 0.38
C GLU A 136 7.55 -1.35 -0.82
N THR A 137 7.90 -2.61 -0.56
CA THR A 137 8.07 -3.67 -1.55
C THR A 137 7.06 -4.79 -1.31
N TYR A 138 6.85 -5.62 -2.33
CA TYR A 138 6.00 -6.80 -2.22
C TYR A 138 6.48 -7.71 -1.07
N PRO A 139 5.61 -8.05 -0.10
CA PRO A 139 5.99 -8.84 1.05
C PRO A 139 5.99 -10.34 0.74
N ASP A 140 6.91 -11.08 1.36
CA ASP A 140 7.02 -12.54 1.16
C ASP A 140 5.90 -13.33 1.85
N ASP A 141 5.31 -12.78 2.93
CA ASP A 141 4.22 -13.44 3.68
C ASP A 141 2.86 -13.24 2.98
N PRO A 142 2.23 -14.30 2.46
CA PRO A 142 0.92 -14.22 1.82
C PRO A 142 -0.19 -13.71 2.74
N ARG A 143 -0.11 -13.98 4.06
CA ARG A 143 -1.15 -13.56 5.01
C ARG A 143 -1.18 -12.04 5.17
N LEU A 144 -0.01 -11.41 5.17
CA LEU A 144 0.10 -9.96 5.23
C LEU A 144 -0.60 -9.31 4.02
N ILE A 145 -0.48 -9.90 2.83
CA ILE A 145 -1.14 -9.41 1.60
C ILE A 145 -2.66 -9.49 1.71
N GLU A 146 -3.18 -10.58 2.25
CA GLU A 146 -4.62 -10.79 2.46
C GLU A 146 -5.16 -9.83 3.53
N ASP A 147 -4.48 -9.73 4.67
CA ASP A 147 -4.84 -8.82 5.75
C ASP A 147 -4.80 -7.36 5.28
N TYR A 148 -3.77 -6.96 4.53
CA TYR A 148 -3.67 -5.61 3.99
C TYR A 148 -4.84 -5.28 3.07
N GLN A 149 -5.24 -6.18 2.18
CA GLN A 149 -6.41 -5.98 1.33
C GLN A 149 -7.70 -5.75 2.12
N ILE A 150 -7.90 -6.53 3.20
CA ILE A 150 -9.05 -6.42 4.08
C ILE A 150 -9.04 -5.06 4.79
N ARG A 151 -7.88 -4.64 5.34
CA ARG A 151 -7.73 -3.34 6.02
C ARG A 151 -7.93 -2.16 5.08
N VAL A 152 -7.39 -2.21 3.86
CA VAL A 152 -7.65 -1.17 2.84
C VAL A 152 -9.13 -1.09 2.50
N GLY A 153 -9.83 -2.23 2.38
CA GLY A 153 -11.28 -2.21 2.17
C GLY A 153 -12.06 -1.59 3.34
N ARG A 154 -11.62 -1.79 4.59
CA ARG A 154 -12.19 -1.11 5.77
C ARG A 154 -11.91 0.39 5.73
N LEU A 155 -10.67 0.77 5.40
CA LEU A 155 -10.25 2.17 5.24
C LEU A 155 -11.11 2.91 4.21
N GLU A 156 -11.32 2.35 3.01
CA GLU A 156 -12.14 2.99 1.97
C GLU A 156 -13.58 3.28 2.45
N ARG A 157 -14.19 2.31 3.16
CA ARG A 157 -15.55 2.49 3.70
C ARG A 157 -15.59 3.51 4.83
N ALA A 158 -14.62 3.47 5.74
CA ALA A 158 -14.53 4.40 6.86
C ALA A 158 -14.28 5.83 6.36
N TRP A 159 -13.37 6.00 5.41
CA TRP A 159 -13.10 7.29 4.75
C TRP A 159 -14.36 7.90 4.15
N GLU A 160 -15.09 7.13 3.36
CA GLU A 160 -16.27 7.64 2.68
C GLU A 160 -17.41 7.94 3.69
N SER A 161 -17.49 7.18 4.80
CA SER A 161 -18.40 7.48 5.91
C SER A 161 -18.06 8.80 6.61
N ALA A 162 -16.78 8.98 6.96
CA ALA A 162 -16.25 10.18 7.59
C ALA A 162 -16.46 11.40 6.70
N ARG A 163 -16.05 11.31 5.43
CA ARG A 163 -16.20 12.37 4.43
C ARG A 163 -17.65 12.81 4.30
N ARG A 164 -18.58 11.87 4.11
CA ARG A 164 -20.01 12.22 4.01
C ARG A 164 -20.53 12.84 5.29
N SER A 165 -20.13 12.33 6.46
CA SER A 165 -20.55 12.91 7.73
C SER A 165 -20.07 14.35 7.88
N ALA A 166 -18.78 14.59 7.66
CA ALA A 166 -18.18 15.92 7.72
C ALA A 166 -18.83 16.89 6.73
N HIS A 167 -19.14 16.44 5.52
CA HIS A 167 -19.82 17.26 4.52
C HIS A 167 -21.28 17.59 4.88
N ARG A 168 -22.00 16.64 5.51
CA ARG A 168 -23.37 16.86 5.99
C ARG A 168 -23.41 17.80 7.18
N LEU A 169 -22.51 17.61 8.15
CA LEU A 169 -22.43 18.45 9.33
C LEU A 169 -21.92 19.85 8.95
N GLY A 170 -20.90 19.93 8.09
CA GLY A 170 -20.22 21.17 7.78
C GLY A 170 -19.74 21.85 9.06
N ARG A 171 -20.45 22.90 9.45
CA ARG A 171 -20.22 23.69 10.68
C ARG A 171 -21.40 23.65 11.67
N SER A 172 -22.47 22.94 11.34
CA SER A 172 -23.72 22.91 12.12
C SER A 172 -23.63 22.14 13.44
N TYR A 173 -22.53 21.41 13.66
CA TYR A 173 -22.26 20.71 14.93
C TYR A 173 -21.54 21.61 15.95
N LEU A 174 -21.12 22.81 15.54
CA LEU A 174 -20.55 23.81 16.41
C LEU A 174 -21.66 24.66 17.02
N ASP A 175 -21.42 25.17 18.23
CA ASP A 175 -22.28 26.19 18.82
C ASP A 175 -22.28 27.48 17.98
N GLU A 176 -23.35 28.28 18.08
CA GLU A 176 -23.57 29.43 17.20
C GLU A 176 -22.43 30.46 17.25
N GLU A 177 -21.89 30.73 18.44
CA GLU A 177 -20.75 31.65 18.63
C GLU A 177 -19.48 31.12 17.94
N ASP A 178 -19.20 29.83 18.08
CA ASP A 178 -18.02 29.18 17.51
C ASP A 178 -18.11 29.07 15.98
N ALA A 179 -19.30 28.74 15.46
CA ALA A 179 -19.57 28.76 14.04
C ALA A 179 -19.37 30.17 13.45
N ALA A 180 -19.83 31.22 14.14
CA ALA A 180 -19.65 32.61 13.72
C ALA A 180 -18.18 33.04 13.72
N ALA A 181 -17.41 32.65 14.75
CA ALA A 181 -15.97 32.92 14.82
C ALA A 181 -15.20 32.24 13.68
N LEU A 182 -15.55 30.98 13.38
CA LEU A 182 -14.96 30.24 12.27
C LEU A 182 -15.30 30.87 10.90
N ASP A 183 -16.55 31.28 10.70
CA ASP A 183 -16.98 31.99 9.49
C ASP A 183 -16.27 33.34 9.34
N GLN A 184 -16.02 34.05 10.45
CA GLN A 184 -15.23 35.27 10.45
C GLN A 184 -13.78 35.01 10.05
N ALA A 185 -13.15 33.95 10.56
CA ALA A 185 -11.80 33.56 10.17
C ALA A 185 -11.72 33.26 8.66
N ILE A 186 -12.68 32.51 8.11
CA ILE A 186 -12.75 32.23 6.67
C ILE A 186 -12.88 33.52 5.85
N LYS A 187 -13.74 34.45 6.27
CA LYS A 187 -13.90 35.76 5.59
C LYS A 187 -12.59 36.54 5.60
N LEU A 188 -11.90 36.60 6.73
CA LEU A 188 -10.60 37.27 6.84
C LEU A 188 -9.55 36.66 5.90
N LEU A 189 -9.47 35.32 5.83
CA LEU A 189 -8.58 34.64 4.88
C LEU A 189 -8.93 34.95 3.41
N ARG A 190 -10.23 35.07 3.07
CA ARG A 190 -10.65 35.51 1.72
C ARG A 190 -10.27 36.96 1.44
N HIS A 191 -10.43 37.87 2.41
CA HIS A 191 -9.97 39.25 2.27
C HIS A 191 -8.46 39.32 2.11
N ALA A 192 -7.69 38.49 2.81
CA ALA A 192 -6.24 38.39 2.64
C ALA A 192 -5.85 37.97 1.20
N GLN A 193 -6.58 37.03 0.58
CA GLN A 193 -6.35 36.65 -0.81
C GLN A 193 -6.62 37.79 -1.80
N GLY A 194 -7.65 38.61 -1.54
CA GLY A 194 -8.03 39.75 -2.39
C GLY A 194 -7.29 41.06 -2.09
N ALA A 195 -6.56 41.15 -0.97
CA ALA A 195 -5.84 42.37 -0.59
C ALA A 195 -4.76 42.72 -1.62
N THR A 196 -4.51 44.01 -1.83
CA THR A 196 -3.47 44.49 -2.76
C THR A 196 -2.18 44.86 -2.02
N SER A 197 -2.28 45.31 -0.77
CA SER A 197 -1.15 45.66 0.09
C SER A 197 -0.68 44.49 0.95
N THR A 198 0.63 44.34 1.12
CA THR A 198 1.22 43.36 2.05
C THR A 198 0.80 43.61 3.50
N ALA A 199 0.70 44.88 3.93
CA ALA A 199 0.31 45.23 5.29
C ALA A 199 -1.17 44.92 5.59
N GLU A 200 -2.05 45.16 4.61
CA GLU A 200 -3.47 44.80 4.73
C GLU A 200 -3.64 43.28 4.78
N ARG A 201 -2.92 42.56 3.90
CA ARG A 201 -2.93 41.09 3.89
C ARG A 201 -2.44 40.50 5.21
N SER A 202 -1.32 40.98 5.75
CA SER A 202 -0.81 40.49 7.04
C SER A 202 -1.80 40.76 8.17
N ALA A 203 -2.41 41.94 8.22
CA ALA A 203 -3.42 42.26 9.23
C ALA A 203 -4.64 41.31 9.19
N TYR A 204 -5.12 40.94 7.99
CA TYR A 204 -6.19 39.96 7.85
C TYR A 204 -5.76 38.55 8.28
N VAL A 205 -4.57 38.10 7.88
CA VAL A 205 -4.06 36.78 8.25
C VAL A 205 -3.83 36.68 9.76
N ASP A 206 -3.19 37.67 10.37
CA ASP A 206 -2.92 37.69 11.82
C ASP A 206 -4.23 37.61 12.62
N ARG A 207 -5.24 38.36 12.19
CA ARG A 207 -6.57 38.31 12.83
C ARG A 207 -7.26 36.97 12.64
N ALA A 208 -7.19 36.37 11.45
CA ALA A 208 -7.75 35.05 11.20
C ALA A 208 -7.06 33.99 12.07
N GLN A 209 -5.72 34.02 12.14
CA GLN A 209 -4.94 33.12 12.99
C GLN A 209 -5.29 33.26 14.47
N GLY A 210 -5.53 34.48 14.96
CA GLY A 210 -6.00 34.71 16.33
C GLY A 210 -7.29 33.96 16.64
N LEU A 211 -8.29 34.08 15.75
CA LEU A 211 -9.58 33.37 15.90
C LEU A 211 -9.40 31.85 15.82
N LEU A 212 -8.61 31.34 14.87
CA LEU A 212 -8.39 29.91 14.71
C LEU A 212 -7.64 29.30 15.90
N LYS A 213 -6.64 30.02 16.44
CA LYS A 213 -5.90 29.60 17.64
C LYS A 213 -6.81 29.57 18.87
N ASP A 214 -7.69 30.56 19.02
CA ASP A 214 -8.69 30.55 20.10
C ASP A 214 -9.59 29.32 20.03
N LEU A 215 -10.23 29.08 18.88
CA LEU A 215 -11.09 27.92 18.64
C LEU A 215 -10.35 26.60 18.89
N ALA A 216 -9.12 26.47 18.40
CA ALA A 216 -8.30 25.28 18.62
C ALA A 216 -7.90 25.09 20.09
N SER A 217 -7.58 26.16 20.82
CA SER A 217 -7.20 26.09 22.23
C SER A 217 -8.35 25.64 23.15
N ARG A 218 -9.59 25.96 22.77
CA ARG A 218 -10.81 25.49 23.45
C ARG A 218 -11.24 24.08 23.02
N GLY A 219 -10.54 23.47 22.05
CA GLY A 219 -10.87 22.13 21.54
C GLY A 219 -12.09 22.10 20.62
N VAL A 220 -12.57 23.26 20.16
CA VAL A 220 -13.76 23.37 19.28
C VAL A 220 -13.46 22.83 17.89
N ILE A 221 -12.24 23.08 17.40
CA ILE A 221 -11.76 22.56 16.12
C ILE A 221 -10.38 21.93 16.31
N VAL A 222 -10.11 20.86 15.57
CA VAL A 222 -8.77 20.26 15.47
C VAL A 222 -8.12 20.75 14.21
N LEU A 223 -7.12 21.62 14.32
CA LEU A 223 -6.44 22.21 13.17
C LEU A 223 -5.14 21.45 12.85
N PRO A 224 -5.02 20.80 11.68
CA PRO A 224 -3.80 20.09 11.32
C PRO A 224 -2.58 21.05 11.27
N PRO A 225 -1.39 20.65 11.75
CA PRO A 225 -0.21 21.51 11.76
C PRO A 225 0.18 22.05 10.37
N ARG A 226 -0.04 21.23 9.33
CA ARG A 226 0.22 21.59 7.94
C ARG A 226 -0.68 22.74 7.45
N VAL A 227 -1.95 22.77 7.86
CA VAL A 227 -2.88 23.87 7.54
C VAL A 227 -2.35 25.19 8.09
N MET A 228 -1.96 25.22 9.37
CA MET A 228 -1.39 26.44 9.98
C MET A 228 -0.11 26.88 9.30
N GLY A 229 0.79 25.93 8.99
CA GLY A 229 2.00 26.20 8.24
C GLY A 229 1.73 26.81 6.86
N THR A 230 0.70 26.35 6.14
CA THR A 230 0.28 26.93 4.86
C THR A 230 -0.20 28.37 5.02
N ILE A 231 -1.01 28.66 6.06
CA ILE A 231 -1.48 30.03 6.36
C ILE A 231 -0.28 30.94 6.63
N GLU A 232 0.68 30.51 7.46
CA GLU A 232 1.88 31.29 7.79
C GLU A 232 2.82 31.50 6.59
N ALA A 233 3.03 30.47 5.79
CA ALA A 233 3.89 30.52 4.61
C ALA A 233 3.35 31.49 3.54
N SER A 234 2.01 31.61 3.43
CA SER A 234 1.37 32.53 2.48
C SER A 234 1.76 34.00 2.71
N VAL A 235 1.97 34.39 3.98
CA VAL A 235 2.41 35.74 4.35
C VAL A 235 3.90 35.91 4.05
N ARG A 236 4.74 34.94 4.45
CA ARG A 236 6.19 35.01 4.30
C ARG A 236 6.65 35.11 2.85
N LYS A 237 6.09 34.27 1.96
CA LYS A 237 6.47 34.22 0.54
C LYS A 237 6.30 35.58 -0.17
N GLN A 238 5.37 36.40 0.28
CA GLN A 238 5.07 37.69 -0.34
C GLN A 238 5.78 38.87 0.31
N ILE A 239 6.24 38.73 1.56
CA ILE A 239 7.17 39.68 2.18
C ILE A 239 8.55 39.58 1.51
N GLU A 240 8.99 38.39 1.13
CA GLU A 240 10.27 38.20 0.45
C GLU A 240 10.30 38.69 -1.01
N GLY A 241 9.14 38.83 -1.67
CA GLY A 241 9.01 39.34 -3.04
C GLY A 241 9.80 38.54 -4.09
N PRO A 242 9.60 38.77 -5.41
CA PRO A 242 10.50 38.23 -6.41
C PRO A 242 11.85 38.92 -6.21
N ARG A 243 12.82 38.21 -5.64
CA ARG A 243 14.23 38.63 -5.64
C ARG A 243 14.58 38.87 -7.10
N GLY A 244 14.78 40.13 -7.48
CA GLY A 244 15.09 40.52 -8.85
C GLY A 244 16.20 39.63 -9.40
N ASP A 245 15.97 39.09 -10.59
CA ASP A 245 17.00 38.43 -11.37
C ASP A 245 18.13 39.47 -11.58
N PRO A 246 19.37 39.23 -11.10
CA PRO A 246 20.45 40.19 -11.26
C PRO A 246 20.94 40.35 -12.71
N ASP A 247 20.35 39.64 -13.69
CA ASP A 247 20.80 39.59 -15.09
C ASP A 247 19.81 40.20 -16.12
N ALA A 248 18.98 41.19 -15.73
CA ALA A 248 18.13 41.97 -16.66
C ALA A 248 18.59 43.42 -16.86
#